data_AF-A0A7S2CJ99-F1
#
_entry.id   AF-A0A7S2CJ99-F1
#
_cell.length_a   1.000
_cell.length_b   1.000
_cell.length_c   1.000
_cell.angle_alpha   90.00
_cell.angle_beta   90.00
_cell.angle_gamma   90.00
#
_symmetry.space_group_name_H-M   'P 1'
#
loop_
_entity.id
_entity.type
_entity.pdbx_description
1 polymer ?
#
loop_
_entity_poly.entity_id
_entity_poly.type
_entity_poly.pdbx_seq_one_letter_code
_entity_poly.pdbx_strand_id
1 'polypeptide(L)'
;MAEAAEAKGGGLLSTGTIVVNIRGAAGKLELTRRLMGERLAVDGGAGGRKACVFVGDSVTDFRSMVESDIGVLMGGSKSVHAVAQLVGVEVHPLPSSVDALWRADEEAREQAEEEGRAPPRRIFAGEWPQLGALLDSMR
;
A
#
# COMPACT_ATOMS: atom_id res chain seq x y z
N MET A 1 -31.84 26.69 44.22
CA MET A 1 -30.46 26.82 43.70
C MET A 1 -30.31 25.81 42.59
N ALA A 2 -30.35 26.28 41.34
CA ALA A 2 -30.11 25.47 40.17
C ALA A 2 -28.60 25.42 39.94
N GLU A 3 -28.01 24.24 39.99
CA GLU A 3 -26.61 24.02 39.65
C GLU A 3 -26.58 23.30 38.31
N ALA A 4 -26.03 24.00 37.32
CA ALA A 4 -25.88 23.54 35.96
C ALA A 4 -24.46 22.98 35.75
N ALA A 5 -24.41 21.98 34.87
CA ALA A 5 -23.31 21.60 33.98
C ALA A 5 -22.05 20.96 34.60
N GLU A 6 -21.85 19.69 34.26
CA GLU A 6 -20.64 19.29 33.52
C GLU A 6 -20.91 18.02 32.71
N ALA A 7 -21.40 18.17 31.47
CA ALA A 7 -21.44 17.08 30.51
C ALA A 7 -20.01 16.88 29.97
N LYS A 8 -19.25 16.00 30.63
CA LYS A 8 -17.93 15.58 30.17
C LYS A 8 -18.05 14.97 28.77
N GLY A 9 -17.21 15.46 27.87
CA GLY A 9 -17.17 15.12 26.46
C GLY A 9 -17.23 13.61 26.24
N GLY A 10 -18.36 13.16 25.70
CA GLY A 10 -18.50 11.83 25.13
C GLY A 10 -17.61 11.77 23.90
N GLY A 11 -16.37 11.30 24.08
CA GLY A 11 -15.60 10.78 22.97
C GLY A 11 -16.48 9.76 22.25
N LEU A 12 -16.73 9.96 20.96
CA LEU A 12 -17.46 9.02 20.12
C LEU A 12 -16.76 7.66 20.23
N LEU A 13 -17.29 6.82 21.10
CA LEU A 13 -16.93 5.41 21.20
C LEU A 13 -17.22 4.81 19.83
N SER A 14 -16.20 4.23 19.20
CA SER A 14 -16.38 3.33 18.07
C SER A 14 -17.57 2.42 18.36
N THR A 15 -18.57 2.38 17.47
CA THR A 15 -19.80 1.60 17.67
C THR A 15 -19.56 0.09 17.71
N GLY A 16 -18.30 -0.35 17.58
CA GLY A 16 -17.90 -1.76 17.50
C GLY A 16 -18.46 -2.48 16.27
N THR A 17 -19.15 -1.76 15.38
CA THR A 17 -19.85 -2.37 14.25
C THR A 17 -18.89 -2.48 13.08
N ILE A 18 -18.63 -3.70 12.63
CA ILE A 18 -17.91 -3.94 11.38
C ILE A 18 -18.84 -3.56 10.24
N VAL A 19 -18.57 -2.40 9.62
CA VAL A 19 -19.39 -1.87 8.51
C VAL A 19 -19.09 -2.62 7.20
N VAL A 20 -17.87 -3.14 7.05
CA VAL A 20 -17.45 -3.91 5.87
C VAL A 20 -16.57 -5.08 6.31
N ASN A 21 -16.99 -6.30 5.99
CA ASN A 21 -16.24 -7.51 6.30
C ASN A 21 -15.35 -7.91 5.12
N ILE A 22 -14.08 -7.48 5.15
CA ILE A 22 -13.11 -7.80 4.10
C ILE A 22 -12.39 -9.08 4.49
N ARG A 23 -12.73 -10.19 3.83
CA ARG A 23 -12.13 -11.50 4.10
C ARG A 23 -11.26 -11.98 2.95
N GLY A 24 -10.05 -12.42 3.32
CA GLY A 24 -9.13 -13.12 2.44
C GLY A 24 -8.58 -12.26 1.29
N ALA A 25 -7.84 -12.92 0.41
CA ALA A 25 -7.12 -12.26 -0.67
C ALA A 25 -8.05 -11.57 -1.68
N ALA A 26 -9.18 -12.20 -2.02
CA ALA A 26 -10.13 -11.66 -2.99
C ALA A 26 -10.75 -10.33 -2.52
N GLY A 27 -11.22 -10.26 -1.27
CA GLY A 27 -11.80 -9.04 -0.72
C GLY A 27 -10.79 -7.90 -0.59
N LYS A 28 -9.55 -8.21 -0.20
CA LYS A 28 -8.45 -7.22 -0.14
C LYS A 28 -8.15 -6.64 -1.53
N LEU A 29 -8.10 -7.48 -2.56
CA LEU A 29 -7.85 -7.05 -3.93
C LEU A 29 -9.01 -6.20 -4.48
N GLU A 30 -10.24 -6.62 -4.24
CA GLU A 30 -11.43 -5.86 -4.67
C GLU A 30 -11.44 -4.46 -4.06
N LEU A 31 -11.17 -4.34 -2.75
CA LEU A 31 -11.06 -3.03 -2.11
C LEU A 31 -9.90 -2.21 -2.72
N THR A 32 -8.74 -2.83 -2.93
CA THR A 32 -7.57 -2.15 -3.51
C THR A 32 -7.93 -1.54 -4.87
N ARG A 33 -8.54 -2.33 -5.76
CA ARG A 33 -9.00 -1.88 -7.07
C ARG A 33 -10.06 -0.80 -6.98
N ARG A 34 -11.01 -0.93 -6.04
CA ARG A 34 -12.04 0.08 -5.82
C ARG A 34 -11.42 1.41 -5.40
N LEU A 35 -10.51 1.41 -4.43
CA LEU A 35 -9.82 2.61 -3.98
C LEU A 35 -8.95 3.24 -5.07
N MET A 36 -8.31 2.43 -5.92
CA MET A 36 -7.57 2.92 -7.08
C MET A 36 -8.48 3.51 -8.15
N GLY A 37 -9.64 2.90 -8.41
CA GLY A 37 -10.63 3.37 -9.38
C GLY A 37 -11.38 4.63 -8.93
N GLU A 38 -11.76 4.72 -7.64
CA GLU A 38 -12.41 5.89 -7.05
C GLU A 38 -11.52 7.15 -7.14
N ARG A 39 -10.19 7.00 -7.08
CA ARG A 39 -9.24 8.11 -7.27
C ARG A 39 -9.34 8.74 -8.66
N LEU A 40 -9.56 7.94 -9.70
CA LEU A 40 -9.72 8.44 -11.06
C LEU A 40 -11.01 9.27 -11.23
N ALA A 41 -12.02 9.02 -10.40
CA ALA A 41 -13.32 9.70 -10.46
C ALA A 41 -13.37 11.01 -9.65
N VAL A 42 -12.58 11.14 -8.58
CA VAL A 42 -12.65 12.31 -7.67
C VAL A 42 -11.75 13.46 -8.11
N ASP A 43 -10.59 13.20 -8.73
CA ASP A 43 -9.57 14.23 -8.96
C ASP A 43 -9.70 15.01 -10.29
N GLY A 44 -10.78 14.84 -11.06
CA GLY A 44 -11.23 15.78 -12.10
C GLY A 44 -10.18 16.26 -13.13
N GLY A 45 -9.10 15.53 -13.33
CA GLY A 45 -8.02 15.85 -14.26
C GLY A 45 -7.00 16.91 -13.80
N ALA A 46 -7.10 17.48 -12.58
CA ALA A 46 -6.21 18.56 -12.13
C ALA A 46 -5.34 18.23 -10.90
N GLY A 47 -5.70 17.20 -10.13
CA GLY A 47 -4.88 16.70 -9.02
C GLY A 47 -3.98 15.56 -9.52
N GLY A 48 -2.66 15.68 -9.33
CA GLY A 48 -1.71 14.62 -9.69
C GLY A 48 -2.11 13.25 -9.13
N ARG A 49 -1.82 12.18 -9.87
CA ARG A 49 -2.15 10.79 -9.50
C ARG A 49 -1.65 10.48 -8.08
N LYS A 50 -2.55 10.33 -7.10
CA LYS A 50 -2.21 9.88 -5.75
C LYS A 50 -1.74 8.42 -5.80
N ALA A 51 -0.52 8.16 -5.35
CA ALA A 51 0.05 6.81 -5.30
C ALA A 51 -0.71 5.89 -4.34
N CYS A 52 -1.01 4.67 -4.76
CA CYS A 52 -1.60 3.62 -3.94
C CYS A 52 -0.49 2.74 -3.38
N VAL A 53 -0.32 2.77 -2.06
CA VAL A 53 0.61 1.90 -1.35
C VAL A 53 -0.20 0.82 -0.65
N PHE A 54 0.13 -0.45 -0.90
CA PHE A 54 -0.44 -1.58 -0.16
C PHE A 54 0.65 -2.23 0.70
N VAL A 55 0.38 -2.32 2.00
CA VAL A 55 1.30 -2.91 2.99
C VAL A 55 0.69 -4.20 3.52
N GLY A 56 1.42 -5.32 3.45
CA GLY A 56 0.94 -6.62 3.95
C GLY A 56 2.08 -7.55 4.33
N ASP A 57 1.78 -8.63 5.04
CA ASP A 57 2.78 -9.55 5.63
C ASP A 57 2.64 -10.99 5.12
N SER A 58 1.58 -11.27 4.36
CA SER A 58 1.16 -12.63 4.04
C SER A 58 0.89 -12.83 2.55
N VAL A 59 0.80 -14.09 2.13
CA VAL A 59 0.39 -14.45 0.77
C VAL A 59 -1.01 -13.95 0.44
N THR A 60 -1.87 -13.72 1.44
CA THR A 60 -3.20 -13.16 1.21
C THR A 60 -3.16 -11.70 0.73
N ASP A 61 -2.03 -11.02 0.96
CA ASP A 61 -1.80 -9.63 0.56
C ASP A 61 -1.09 -9.52 -0.79
N PHE A 62 -0.44 -10.60 -1.24
CA PHE A 62 0.45 -10.61 -2.40
C PHE A 62 -0.15 -9.96 -3.64
N ARG A 63 -1.39 -10.34 -3.98
CA ARG A 63 -2.02 -9.82 -5.19
C ARG A 63 -2.38 -8.34 -5.08
N SER A 64 -2.73 -7.87 -3.88
CA SER A 64 -2.96 -6.44 -3.65
C SER A 64 -1.66 -5.65 -3.70
N MET A 65 -0.57 -6.18 -3.15
CA MET A 65 0.77 -5.58 -3.25
C MET A 65 1.22 -5.42 -4.71
N VAL A 66 1.01 -6.44 -5.55
CA VAL A 66 1.38 -6.41 -6.97
C VAL A 66 0.51 -5.45 -7.81
N GLU A 67 -0.76 -5.28 -7.44
CA GLU A 67 -1.70 -4.42 -8.17
C GLU A 67 -1.53 -2.94 -7.80
N SER A 68 -1.15 -2.64 -6.56
CA SER A 68 -0.87 -1.29 -6.09
C SER A 68 0.29 -0.64 -6.83
N ASP A 69 0.38 0.69 -6.80
CA ASP A 69 1.54 1.41 -7.36
C ASP A 69 2.81 1.01 -6.60
N ILE A 70 2.68 0.75 -5.28
CA ILE A 70 3.77 0.33 -4.40
C ILE A 70 3.28 -0.77 -3.45
N GLY A 71 3.79 -1.98 -3.65
CA GLY A 71 3.61 -3.08 -2.72
C GLY A 71 4.73 -3.11 -1.67
N VAL A 72 4.38 -3.17 -0.39
CA VAL A 72 5.34 -3.34 0.71
C VAL A 72 5.05 -4.63 1.47
N LEU A 73 6.03 -5.54 1.47
CA LEU A 73 6.03 -6.74 2.28
C LEU A 73 6.63 -6.43 3.66
N MET A 74 5.81 -6.53 4.69
CA MET A 74 6.23 -6.42 6.08
C MET A 74 6.67 -7.77 6.61
N GLY A 75 7.91 -7.83 7.09
CA GLY A 75 8.50 -9.05 7.60
C GLY A 75 8.92 -10.04 6.49
N GLY A 76 9.94 -10.86 6.78
CA GLY A 76 10.54 -11.79 5.82
C GLY A 76 9.70 -13.05 5.53
N SER A 77 8.46 -12.89 5.07
CA SER A 77 7.52 -13.98 4.83
C SER A 77 7.99 -14.90 3.70
N LYS A 78 8.56 -16.06 4.06
CA LYS A 78 9.12 -17.04 3.11
C LYS A 78 8.12 -17.47 2.03
N SER A 79 6.85 -17.59 2.39
CA SER A 79 5.79 -17.99 1.45
C SER A 79 5.50 -16.89 0.42
N VAL A 80 5.58 -15.61 0.81
CA VAL A 80 5.48 -14.49 -0.14
C VAL A 80 6.67 -14.50 -1.09
N HIS A 81 7.89 -14.68 -0.60
CA HIS A 81 9.09 -14.78 -1.45
C HIS A 81 8.99 -15.93 -2.46
N ALA A 82 8.53 -17.11 -2.02
CA ALA A 82 8.37 -18.26 -2.90
C ALA A 82 7.34 -18.00 -4.02
N VAL A 83 6.20 -17.38 -3.68
CA VAL A 83 5.18 -17.00 -4.66
C VAL A 83 5.71 -15.93 -5.61
N ALA A 84 6.40 -14.90 -5.11
CA ALA A 84 6.98 -13.84 -5.91
C ALA A 84 7.94 -14.40 -6.98
N GLN A 85 8.85 -15.29 -6.57
CA GLN A 85 9.77 -15.97 -7.49
C GLN A 85 9.02 -16.80 -8.54
N LEU A 86 7.97 -17.53 -8.15
CA LEU A 86 7.19 -18.37 -9.07
C LEU A 86 6.49 -17.56 -10.17
N VAL A 87 6.03 -16.34 -9.85
CA VAL A 87 5.27 -15.50 -10.79
C VAL A 87 6.10 -14.37 -11.42
N GLY A 88 7.42 -14.36 -11.21
CA GLY A 88 8.32 -13.36 -11.79
C GLY A 88 8.16 -11.96 -11.19
N VAL A 89 7.76 -11.86 -9.92
CA VAL A 89 7.73 -10.59 -9.17
C VAL A 89 9.04 -10.46 -8.39
N GLU A 90 9.69 -9.32 -8.53
CA GLU A 90 10.95 -9.05 -7.82
C GLU A 90 10.66 -8.51 -6.41
N VAL A 91 11.38 -9.05 -5.41
CA VAL A 91 11.32 -8.57 -4.04
C VAL A 91 12.62 -7.83 -3.70
N HIS A 92 12.51 -6.54 -3.44
CA HIS A 92 13.65 -5.64 -3.18
C HIS A 92 13.66 -5.19 -1.73
N PRO A 93 14.82 -4.83 -1.15
CA PRO A 93 14.84 -4.18 0.16
C PRO A 93 14.07 -2.84 0.14
N LEU A 94 13.36 -2.52 1.23
CA LEU A 94 12.68 -1.24 1.37
C LEU A 94 13.72 -0.12 1.51
N PRO A 95 13.74 0.86 0.60
CA PRO A 95 14.63 2.01 0.71
C PRO A 95 14.21 2.92 1.87
N SER A 96 15.13 3.78 2.30
CA SER A 96 14.91 4.71 3.41
C SER A 96 14.16 5.99 3.02
N SER A 97 13.88 6.21 1.74
CA SER A 97 13.19 7.41 1.26
C SER A 97 12.30 7.14 0.04
N VAL A 98 11.28 7.98 -0.11
CA VAL A 98 10.32 7.93 -1.23
C VAL A 98 11.00 8.23 -2.56
N ASP A 99 11.90 9.20 -2.59
CA ASP A 99 12.67 9.53 -3.80
C ASP A 99 13.46 8.33 -4.33
N ALA A 100 14.10 7.57 -3.43
CA ALA A 100 14.83 6.36 -3.80
C ALA A 100 13.89 5.28 -4.32
N LEU A 101 12.69 5.17 -3.73
CA LEU A 101 11.66 4.24 -4.17
C LEU A 101 11.14 4.58 -5.58
N TRP A 102 10.88 5.86 -5.84
CA TRP A 102 10.43 6.35 -7.15
C TRP A 102 11.49 6.18 -8.24
N ARG A 103 12.73 6.57 -7.96
CA ARG A 103 13.84 6.40 -8.91
C ARG A 103 14.04 4.94 -9.28
N ALA A 104 13.99 4.03 -8.31
CA ALA A 104 14.11 2.61 -8.59
C ALA A 104 13.00 2.10 -9.51
N ASP A 105 11.75 2.59 -9.35
CA ASP A 105 10.62 2.24 -10.23
C ASP A 105 10.75 2.86 -11.63
N GLU A 106 11.17 4.12 -11.72
CA GLU A 106 11.41 4.82 -13.00
C GLU A 106 12.52 4.14 -13.81
N GLU A 107 13.69 3.91 -13.21
CA GLU A 107 14.82 3.22 -13.85
C GLU A 107 14.42 1.83 -14.38
N ALA A 108 13.56 1.11 -13.65
CA ALA A 108 13.05 -0.19 -14.08
C ALA A 108 12.16 -0.13 -15.30
N ARG A 109 11.34 0.93 -15.39
CA ARG A 109 10.43 1.14 -16.51
C ARG A 109 11.19 1.57 -17.74
N GLU A 110 12.14 2.49 -17.60
CA GLU A 110 13.01 2.93 -18.68
C GLU A 110 13.79 1.74 -19.25
N GLN A 111 14.43 0.94 -18.39
CA GLN A 111 15.16 -0.24 -18.83
C GLN A 111 14.25 -1.28 -19.51
N ALA A 112 13.03 -1.48 -18.98
CA ALA A 112 12.07 -2.38 -19.60
C ALA A 112 11.61 -1.90 -20.98
N GLU A 113 11.41 -0.59 -21.14
CA GLU A 113 11.03 0.04 -22.40
C GLU A 113 12.15 -0.08 -23.45
N GLU A 114 13.41 0.20 -23.06
CA GLU A 114 14.59 0.02 -23.92
C GLU A 114 14.75 -1.43 -24.40
N GLU A 115 14.46 -2.39 -23.53
CA GLU A 115 14.51 -3.82 -23.82
C GLU A 115 13.26 -4.36 -24.54
N GLY A 116 12.25 -3.51 -24.78
CA GLY A 116 10.99 -3.89 -25.43
C GLY A 116 10.14 -4.88 -24.62
N ARG A 117 10.29 -4.88 -23.29
CA ARG A 117 9.56 -5.75 -22.35
C ARG A 117 8.56 -4.96 -21.50
N ALA A 118 7.66 -5.69 -20.86
CA ALA A 118 6.81 -5.10 -19.83
C ALA A 118 7.67 -4.74 -18.58
N PRO A 119 7.36 -3.62 -17.90
CA PRO A 119 8.06 -3.25 -16.68
C PRO A 119 7.88 -4.33 -15.61
N PRO A 120 8.96 -4.67 -14.86
CA PRO A 120 8.88 -5.70 -13.84
C PRO A 120 7.92 -5.27 -12.73
N ARG A 121 7.14 -6.22 -12.23
CA ARG A 121 6.35 -6.02 -11.01
C ARG A 121 7.26 -6.16 -9.81
N ARG A 122 7.18 -5.20 -8.88
CA ARG A 122 8.07 -5.13 -7.72
C ARG A 122 7.29 -5.02 -6.43
N ILE A 123 7.82 -5.65 -5.39
CA ILE A 123 7.42 -5.41 -4.00
C ILE A 123 8.67 -5.08 -3.17
N PHE A 124 8.52 -4.24 -2.16
CA PHE A 124 9.59 -3.82 -1.28
C PHE A 124 9.45 -4.47 0.09
N ALA A 125 10.45 -5.19 0.55
CA ALA A 125 10.46 -5.90 1.83
C ALA A 125 11.19 -5.10 2.90
N GLY A 126 10.56 -4.90 4.06
CA GLY A 126 11.16 -4.17 5.17
C GLY A 126 10.47 -4.40 6.51
N GLU A 127 11.06 -3.79 7.53
CA GLU A 127 10.60 -3.77 8.91
C GLU A 127 9.94 -2.43 9.26
N TRP A 128 9.17 -2.39 10.35
CA TRP A 128 8.43 -1.18 10.77
C TRP A 128 9.29 0.09 10.89
N PRO A 129 10.53 0.05 11.44
CA PRO A 129 11.39 1.22 11.47
C PRO A 129 11.72 1.79 10.09
N GLN A 130 11.89 0.92 9.08
CA GLN A 130 12.18 1.33 7.71
C GLN A 130 10.96 1.96 7.06
N LEU A 131 9.77 1.41 7.30
CA LEU A 131 8.52 2.02 6.85
C LEU A 131 8.29 3.38 7.53
N GLY A 132 8.62 3.52 8.81
CA GLY A 132 8.59 4.80 9.51
C GLY A 132 9.46 5.85 8.84
N ALA A 133 10.73 5.50 8.57
CA ALA A 133 11.67 6.39 7.85
C ALA A 133 11.16 6.78 6.45
N LEU A 134 10.60 5.81 5.71
CA LEU A 134 10.00 6.07 4.40
C LEU A 134 8.85 7.08 4.50
N LEU A 135 7.92 6.87 5.44
CA LEU A 135 6.76 7.73 5.62
C LEU A 135 7.13 9.14 6.13
N ASP A 136 8.15 9.24 6.99
CA ASP A 136 8.65 10.54 7.45
C ASP A 136 9.29 11.33 6.30
N SER A 137 9.88 10.66 5.29
CA SER A 137 10.38 11.32 4.08
C SER A 137 9.29 11.87 3.15
N MET A 138 8.00 11.57 3.41
CA MET A 138 6.86 12.14 2.67
C MET A 138 6.35 13.47 3.24
N ARG A 139 6.85 13.90 4.41
CA ARG A 139 6.40 15.11 5.12
C ARG A 139 7.27 16.31 4.80
#